data_AF-A0A2V7EIJ1-F1
#
_entry.id   AF-A0A2V7EIJ1-F1
#
_cell.length_a   1.000
_cell.length_b   1.000
_cell.length_c   1.000
_cell.angle_alpha   90.00
_cell.angle_beta   90.00
_cell.angle_gamma   90.00
#
_symmetry.space_group_name_H-M   'P 1'
#
loop_
_entity.id
_entity.type
_entity.pdbx_description
1 polymer ?
#
loop_
_entity_poly.entity_id
_entity_poly.type
_entity_poly.pdbx_seq_one_letter_code
_entity_poly.pdbx_strand_id
1 'polypeptide(L)'
;MFLVVWMFETKAGAEQDFIRAYGADGDWAQLFRRSTGYVDTALARDSEISRRFVTIDRWASRQAFEDFKASSKADYDALDARCQQLTRSERLIGHFET
;
A
#
# COMPACT_ATOMS: atom_id res chain seq x y z
N MET A 1 8.05 14.47 6.70
CA MET A 1 7.41 13.50 5.79
C MET A 1 6.59 12.50 6.61
N PHE A 2 5.47 12.03 6.07
CA PHE A 2 4.57 11.06 6.72
C PHE A 2 4.63 9.70 6.03
N LEU A 3 4.62 8.63 6.80
CA LEU A 3 4.79 7.25 6.32
C LEU A 3 3.64 6.38 6.81
N VAL A 4 3.07 5.60 5.91
CA VAL A 4 2.10 4.54 6.22
C VAL A 4 2.74 3.21 5.89
N VAL A 5 2.87 2.34 6.89
CA VAL A 5 3.57 1.06 6.74
C VAL A 5 2.62 -0.09 7.01
N TRP A 6 2.50 -1.00 6.04
CA TRP A 6 1.70 -2.20 6.14
C TRP A 6 2.54 -3.44 5.96
N MET A 7 2.13 -4.53 6.61
CA MET A 7 2.68 -5.86 6.40
C MET A 7 1.59 -6.78 5.88
N PHE A 8 1.96 -7.58 4.89
CA PHE A 8 1.05 -8.52 4.23
C PHE A 8 1.67 -9.91 4.21
N GLU A 9 0.83 -10.93 4.30
CA GLU A 9 1.16 -12.27 3.85
C GLU A 9 0.24 -12.63 2.67
N THR A 10 0.81 -12.95 1.52
CA THR A 10 0.04 -13.29 0.32
C THR A 10 -0.48 -14.72 0.39
N LYS A 11 -1.57 -14.99 -0.32
CA LYS A 11 -1.97 -16.37 -0.61
C LYS A 11 -0.92 -17.03 -1.52
N ALA A 12 -0.84 -18.36 -1.46
CA ALA A 12 0.02 -19.12 -2.36
C ALA A 12 -0.38 -18.88 -3.82
N GLY A 13 0.57 -18.55 -4.68
CA GLY A 13 0.34 -18.32 -6.11
C GLY A 13 -0.16 -16.92 -6.47
N ALA A 14 -0.45 -16.07 -5.48
CA ALA A 14 -0.91 -14.69 -5.69
C ALA A 14 0.24 -13.66 -5.68
N GLU A 15 1.50 -14.09 -5.54
CA GLU A 15 2.64 -13.21 -5.31
C GLU A 15 2.83 -12.20 -6.45
N GLN A 16 2.68 -12.64 -7.70
CA GLN A 16 2.83 -11.75 -8.86
C GLN A 16 1.70 -10.74 -8.97
N ASP A 17 0.45 -11.15 -8.72
CA ASP A 17 -0.69 -10.23 -8.66
C ASP A 17 -0.55 -9.24 -7.50
N PHE A 18 -0.06 -9.70 -6.36
CA PHE A 18 0.23 -8.83 -5.23
C PHE A 18 1.30 -7.79 -5.58
N ILE A 19 2.40 -8.18 -6.24
CA ILE A 19 3.42 -7.23 -6.69
C ILE A 19 2.85 -6.23 -7.72
N ARG A 20 1.96 -6.67 -8.61
CA ARG A 20 1.25 -5.78 -9.55
C ARG A 20 0.32 -4.79 -8.86
N ALA A 21 -0.30 -5.17 -7.74
CA ALA A 21 -1.20 -4.29 -6.99
C ALA A 21 -0.42 -3.31 -6.07
N TYR A 22 0.59 -3.81 -5.35
CA TYR A 22 1.25 -3.08 -4.25
C TYR A 22 2.68 -2.58 -4.58
N GLY A 23 3.21 -2.88 -5.77
CA GLY A 23 4.51 -2.39 -6.22
C GLY A 23 4.54 -0.87 -6.45
N ALA A 24 5.75 -0.33 -6.64
CA ALA A 24 5.97 1.11 -6.84
C ALA A 24 5.24 1.71 -8.06
N ASP A 25 4.92 0.88 -9.05
CA ASP A 25 4.12 1.23 -10.24
C ASP A 25 2.76 0.52 -10.28
N GLY A 26 2.41 -0.15 -9.19
CA GLY A 26 1.21 -0.95 -9.07
C GLY A 26 -0.06 -0.13 -8.84
N ASP A 27 -1.19 -0.82 -8.84
CA ASP A 27 -2.52 -0.21 -8.77
C ASP A 27 -2.69 0.79 -7.61
N TRP A 28 -2.15 0.46 -6.43
CA TRP A 28 -2.16 1.36 -5.27
C TRP A 28 -1.36 2.63 -5.49
N ALA A 29 -0.12 2.49 -5.98
CA ALA A 29 0.74 3.64 -6.29
C ALA A 29 0.11 4.53 -7.37
N GLN A 30 -0.53 3.95 -8.40
CA GLN A 30 -1.23 4.70 -9.44
C GLN A 30 -2.43 5.49 -8.88
N LEU A 31 -3.16 4.91 -7.93
CA LEU A 31 -4.24 5.61 -7.25
C LEU A 31 -3.69 6.77 -6.38
N PHE A 32 -2.62 6.53 -5.61
CA PHE A 32 -2.02 7.53 -4.73
C PHE A 32 -1.42 8.72 -5.50
N ARG A 33 -0.85 8.48 -6.70
CA ARG A 33 -0.32 9.52 -7.61
C ARG A 33 -1.33 10.60 -8.00
N ARG A 34 -2.63 10.37 -7.79
CA ARG A 34 -3.66 11.41 -8.00
C ARG A 34 -3.58 12.54 -6.98
N SER A 35 -2.94 12.32 -5.83
CA SER A 35 -2.64 13.36 -4.86
C SER A 35 -1.31 14.03 -5.14
N THR A 36 -1.27 15.36 -5.13
CA THR A 36 -0.01 16.13 -5.21
C THR A 36 0.88 15.95 -3.98
N GLY A 37 0.34 15.40 -2.88
CA GLY A 37 1.08 15.14 -1.65
C GLY A 37 1.60 13.70 -1.52
N TYR A 38 1.33 12.84 -2.50
CA TYR A 38 1.96 11.53 -2.58
C TYR A 38 3.41 11.66 -3.08
N VAL A 39 4.33 10.92 -2.45
CA VAL A 39 5.76 10.93 -2.81
C VAL A 39 6.11 9.65 -3.58
N ASP A 40 6.00 8.50 -2.93
CA ASP A 40 6.24 7.18 -3.53
C ASP A 40 5.65 6.04 -2.70
N THR A 41 5.71 4.83 -3.26
CA THR A 41 5.43 3.57 -2.57
C THR A 41 6.62 2.66 -2.80
N ALA A 42 7.19 2.14 -1.72
CA ALA A 42 8.17 1.08 -1.78
C ALA A 42 7.53 -0.24 -1.36
N LEU A 43 7.83 -1.31 -2.10
CA LEU A 43 7.47 -2.69 -1.76
C LEU A 43 8.73 -3.47 -1.44
N ALA A 44 8.81 -4.00 -0.21
CA ALA A 44 9.89 -4.88 0.22
C ALA A 44 9.35 -6.30 0.45
N ARG A 45 10.10 -7.30 0.01
CA ARG A 45 9.84 -8.71 0.33
C ARG A 45 10.68 -9.10 1.54
N ASP A 46 10.09 -9.86 2.46
CA ASP A 46 10.81 -10.46 3.58
C ASP A 46 11.87 -11.46 3.06
N SER A 47 13.06 -11.45 3.67
CA SER A 47 14.21 -12.26 3.26
C SER A 47 14.10 -13.72 3.68
N GLU A 48 13.30 -14.03 4.71
CA GLU A 48 13.13 -15.38 5.26
C GLU A 48 11.77 -15.98 4.90
N ILE A 49 10.74 -15.12 4.74
CA ILE A 49 9.37 -15.56 4.50
C ILE A 49 8.92 -15.09 3.12
N SER A 50 9.01 -15.99 2.15
CA SER A 50 8.80 -15.69 0.72
C SER A 50 7.45 -15.05 0.38
N ARG A 51 6.40 -15.22 1.17
CA ARG A 51 5.07 -14.63 0.94
C ARG A 51 4.79 -13.40 1.78
N ARG A 52 5.76 -12.93 2.56
CA ARG A 52 5.60 -11.77 3.41
C ARG A 52 6.20 -10.55 2.74
N PHE A 53 5.44 -9.46 2.79
CA PHE A 53 5.81 -8.20 2.17
C PHE A 53 5.50 -7.04 3.11
N VAL A 54 6.20 -5.93 2.90
CA VAL A 54 5.95 -4.65 3.55
C VAL A 54 5.79 -3.58 2.48
N THR A 55 4.75 -2.77 2.59
CA THR A 55 4.65 -1.51 1.83
C THR A 55 5.03 -0.33 2.72
N ILE A 56 5.67 0.66 2.11
CA ILE A 56 5.97 1.95 2.73
C ILE A 56 5.45 3.01 1.77
N ASP A 57 4.31 3.61 2.13
CA ASP A 57 3.72 4.71 1.37
C ASP A 57 4.16 6.03 1.97
N ARG A 58 4.83 6.85 1.15
CA ARG A 58 5.40 8.13 1.58
C ARG A 58 4.52 9.28 1.12
N TRP A 59 4.26 10.18 2.05
CA TRP A 59 3.41 11.34 1.86
C TRP A 59 4.13 12.60 2.36
N ALA A 60 3.95 13.72 1.66
CA ALA A 60 4.56 14.99 2.03
C ALA A 60 4.21 15.40 3.48
N SER A 61 2.98 15.11 3.92
CA SER A 61 2.49 15.34 5.28
C SER A 61 1.37 14.38 5.64
N ARG A 62 1.05 14.28 6.95
CA ARG A 62 -0.14 13.56 7.42
C ARG A 62 -1.42 14.12 6.81
N GLN A 63 -1.54 15.44 6.74
CA GLN A 63 -2.72 16.09 6.18
C GLN A 63 -2.95 15.69 4.71
N ALA A 64 -1.89 15.62 3.90
CA ALA A 64 -2.00 15.19 2.51
C ALA A 64 -2.53 13.75 2.36
N PHE A 65 -2.15 12.85 3.26
CA PHE A 65 -2.68 11.48 3.29
C PHE A 65 -4.16 11.45 3.67
N GLU A 66 -4.56 12.17 4.73
CA GLU A 66 -5.95 12.19 5.18
C GLU A 66 -6.87 12.85 4.14
N ASP A 67 -6.45 13.95 3.52
CA ASP A 67 -7.18 14.63 2.45
C ASP A 67 -7.37 13.72 1.23
N PHE A 68 -6.32 12.99 0.86
CA PHE A 68 -6.40 11.99 -0.21
C PHE A 68 -7.39 10.87 0.16
N LYS A 69 -7.29 10.31 1.36
CA LYS A 69 -8.20 9.25 1.82
C LYS A 69 -9.67 9.69 1.84
N ALA A 70 -9.93 10.93 2.24
CA ALA A 70 -11.28 11.50 2.23
C ALA A 70 -11.81 11.68 0.81
N SER A 71 -11.00 12.26 -0.09
CA SER A 71 -11.41 12.59 -1.47
C SER A 71 -11.48 11.38 -2.40
N SER A 72 -10.69 10.33 -2.15
CA SER A 72 -10.59 9.14 -3.01
C SER A 72 -11.24 7.89 -2.40
N LYS A 73 -12.11 8.06 -1.38
CA LYS A 73 -12.67 6.96 -0.59
C LYS A 73 -13.28 5.83 -1.43
N ALA A 74 -14.09 6.16 -2.43
CA ALA A 74 -14.77 5.16 -3.25
C ALA A 74 -13.77 4.29 -4.04
N ASP A 75 -12.78 4.91 -4.68
CA ASP A 75 -11.75 4.21 -5.45
C ASP A 75 -10.82 3.41 -4.53
N TYR A 76 -10.50 3.95 -3.34
CA TYR A 76 -9.74 3.27 -2.31
C TYR A 76 -10.43 1.99 -1.85
N ASP A 77 -11.71 2.09 -1.47
CA ASP A 77 -12.51 0.95 -0.98
C ASP A 77 -12.69 -0.12 -2.08
N ALA A 78 -12.88 0.29 -3.34
CA ALA A 78 -12.99 -0.64 -4.46
C ALA A 78 -11.67 -1.37 -4.74
N LEU A 79 -10.55 -0.67 -4.65
CA LEU A 79 -9.22 -1.27 -4.82
C LEU A 79 -8.88 -2.23 -3.68
N ASP A 80 -9.21 -1.84 -2.44
CA ASP A 80 -9.06 -2.69 -1.25
C ASP A 80 -9.82 -4.01 -1.40
N ALA A 81 -11.11 -3.94 -1.74
CA ALA A 81 -11.95 -5.13 -1.96
C ALA A 81 -11.37 -6.07 -3.02
N ARG A 82 -10.80 -5.51 -4.11
CA ARG A 82 -10.12 -6.32 -5.14
C ARG A 82 -8.83 -6.96 -4.62
N CYS A 83 -8.13 -6.34 -3.68
CA CYS A 83 -6.88 -6.86 -3.13
C CYS A 83 -7.08 -7.89 -2.01
N GLN A 84 -8.23 -7.89 -1.32
CA GLN A 84 -8.55 -8.88 -0.27
C GLN A 84 -8.44 -10.33 -0.74
N GLN A 85 -8.65 -10.60 -2.03
CA GLN A 85 -8.48 -11.95 -2.57
C GLN A 85 -7.01 -12.39 -2.69
N LEU A 86 -6.06 -11.46 -2.68
CA LEU A 86 -4.62 -11.70 -2.85
C LEU A 86 -3.92 -11.99 -1.50
N THR A 87 -4.46 -11.47 -0.40
CA THR A 87 -3.85 -11.51 0.92
C THR A 87 -4.45 -12.62 1.78
N ARG A 88 -3.59 -13.34 2.51
CA ARG A 88 -3.97 -14.23 3.61
C ARG A 88 -4.19 -13.43 4.89
N SER A 89 -3.33 -12.45 5.13
CA SER A 89 -3.43 -11.52 6.24
C SER A 89 -2.80 -10.19 5.87
N GLU A 90 -3.28 -9.14 6.53
CA GLU A 90 -2.71 -7.80 6.47
C GLU A 90 -2.69 -7.19 7.87
N ARG A 91 -1.72 -6.32 8.09
CA ARG A 91 -1.55 -5.61 9.37
C ARG A 91 -0.94 -4.25 9.13
N LEU A 92 -1.63 -3.20 9.58
CA LEU A 92 -1.02 -1.89 9.73
C LEU A 92 0.11 -2.01 10.76
N ILE A 93 1.34 -1.75 10.34
CA ILE A 93 2.50 -1.66 11.25
C ILE A 93 2.39 -0.37 12.04
N GLY A 94 2.06 0.73 11.35
CA GLY A 94 1.83 2.01 11.99
C GLY A 94 1.95 3.18 11.03
N HIS A 95 1.83 4.36 11.62
CA HIS A 95 2.06 5.65 10.99
C HIS A 95 3.32 6.26 11.60
N PHE A 96 4.23 6.77 10.76
CA PHE A 96 5.52 7.31 11.20
C PHE A 96 5.78 8.69 10.60
N GLU A 97 6.66 9.46 11.24
CA GLU A 97 7.09 10.79 10.80
C GLU A 97 8.62 10.85 10.76
N THR A 98 9.15 11.59 9.77
CA THR A 98 10.59 11.82 9.52
C THR A 98 10.85 13.26 9.10
#